data_AF-A0A016SM92-F1
#
_entry.id   AF-A0A016SM92-F1
#
_cell.length_a   1.000
_cell.length_b   1.000
_cell.length_c   1.000
_cell.angle_alpha   90.00
_cell.angle_beta   90.00
_cell.angle_gamma   90.00
#
_symmetry.space_group_name_H-M   'P 1'
#
loop_
_entity.id
_entity.type
_entity.pdbx_description
1 polymer ?
#
loop_
_entity_poly.entity_id
_entity_poly.type
_entity_poly.pdbx_seq_one_letter_code
_entity_poly.pdbx_strand_id
1 'polypeptide(L)'
;MIRRMTISKFVFILVVIFGSTSWIGTNSVWMQLPLLTADLPEGWGLPSFLAAVVQIACIGPLVYTILHKGCKSINVPAVPLITAFLALACACQFGLVFMWWYTVSIGSGQYSVALYLLLFGLALVNATSNVLFMPFMAQFHSAYLNAYFVGMGLSSLIPSLLSLAQGK
;
A
#
# COMPACT_ATOMS: atom_id res chain seq x y z
N MET A 1 -8.11 -26.08 -26.63
CA MET A 1 -6.79 -25.68 -27.20
C MET A 1 -6.29 -24.47 -26.42
N ILE A 2 -5.50 -24.69 -25.37
CA ILE A 2 -4.99 -23.61 -24.51
C ILE A 2 -3.88 -22.91 -25.29
N ARG A 3 -4.16 -21.69 -25.79
CA ARG A 3 -3.18 -20.84 -26.44
C ARG A 3 -2.04 -20.63 -25.45
N ARG A 4 -0.87 -21.24 -25.69
CA ARG A 4 0.38 -20.91 -24.99
C ARG A 4 0.66 -19.44 -25.30
N MET A 5 0.17 -18.53 -24.46
CA MET A 5 0.61 -17.15 -24.48
C MET A 5 2.08 -17.17 -24.10
N THR A 6 2.94 -16.85 -25.06
CA THR A 6 4.37 -16.67 -24.84
C THR A 6 4.54 -15.63 -23.72
N ILE A 7 5.10 -16.06 -22.58
CA ILE A 7 5.32 -15.16 -21.45
C ILE A 7 6.33 -14.11 -21.90
N SER A 8 5.89 -12.86 -21.97
CA SER A 8 6.79 -11.76 -22.30
C SER A 8 7.59 -11.41 -21.06
N LYS A 9 8.92 -11.50 -21.14
CA LYS A 9 9.82 -11.09 -20.05
C LYS A 9 9.59 -9.63 -19.64
N PHE A 10 9.25 -8.78 -20.61
CA PHE A 10 8.94 -7.37 -20.37
C PHE A 10 7.68 -7.22 -19.50
N VAL A 11 6.59 -7.91 -19.85
CA VAL A 11 5.34 -7.89 -19.06
C VAL A 11 5.57 -8.50 -17.69
N PHE A 12 6.40 -9.55 -17.58
CA PHE A 12 6.77 -10.14 -16.30
C PHE A 12 7.40 -9.10 -15.36
N ILE A 13 8.39 -8.34 -15.84
CA ILE A 13 9.05 -7.28 -15.06
C ILE A 13 8.04 -6.19 -14.65
N LEU A 14 7.16 -5.76 -15.56
CA LEU A 14 6.12 -4.78 -15.23
C LEU A 14 5.17 -5.28 -14.14
N VAL A 15 4.81 -6.57 -14.17
CA VAL A 15 3.95 -7.17 -13.14
C VAL A 15 4.68 -7.29 -11.80
N VAL A 16 5.98 -7.54 -11.79
CA VAL A 16 6.80 -7.49 -10.56
C VAL A 16 6.80 -6.07 -9.98
N ILE A 17 7.02 -5.04 -10.81
CA ILE A 17 6.97 -3.64 -10.38
C ILE A 17 5.59 -3.29 -9.83
N PHE A 18 4.53 -3.65 -10.55
CA PHE A 18 3.15 -3.46 -10.10
C PHE A 18 2.84 -4.21 -8.79
N GLY A 19 3.35 -5.43 -8.62
CA GLY A 19 3.23 -6.17 -7.37
C GLY A 19 3.89 -5.43 -6.21
N SER A 20 5.03 -4.79 -6.43
CA SER A 20 5.75 -4.06 -5.38
C SER A 20 4.99 -2.84 -4.86
N THR A 21 4.18 -2.16 -5.70
CA THR A 21 3.46 -0.95 -5.30
C THR A 21 2.37 -1.20 -4.26
N SER A 22 1.97 -2.44 -4.04
CA SER A 22 0.92 -2.81 -3.07
C SER A 22 1.30 -2.49 -1.62
N TRP A 23 2.56 -2.75 -1.24
CA TRP A 23 3.03 -2.64 0.14
C TRP A 23 4.24 -1.72 0.33
N ILE A 24 4.93 -1.30 -0.75
CA ILE A 24 6.21 -0.58 -0.66
C ILE A 24 6.10 0.72 0.15
N GLY A 25 5.00 1.47 0.01
CA GLY A 25 4.79 2.71 0.76
C GLY A 25 4.69 2.47 2.26
N THR A 26 3.80 1.56 2.67
CA THR A 26 3.59 1.19 4.07
C THR A 26 4.87 0.60 4.68
N ASN A 27 5.53 -0.32 3.97
CA ASN A 27 6.79 -0.92 4.42
C ASN A 27 7.89 0.14 4.59
N SER A 28 7.95 1.14 3.72
CA SER A 28 8.91 2.24 3.85
C SER A 28 8.69 3.05 5.13
N VAL A 29 7.43 3.33 5.50
CA VAL A 29 7.12 4.01 6.77
C VAL A 29 7.55 3.16 7.97
N TRP A 30 7.29 1.85 7.94
CA TRP A 30 7.73 0.94 9.01
C TRP A 30 9.26 0.83 9.12
N MET A 31 9.99 0.86 8.00
CA MET A 31 11.46 0.85 8.01
C MET A 31 12.05 2.17 8.55
N GLN A 32 11.32 3.27 8.45
CA GLN A 32 11.72 4.57 9.01
C GLN A 32 11.22 4.78 10.44
N LEU A 33 10.51 3.81 11.01
CA LEU A 33 9.89 3.93 12.32
C LEU A 33 10.85 4.36 13.43
N PRO A 34 12.10 3.84 13.55
CA PRO A 34 13.03 4.29 14.59
C PRO A 34 13.32 5.80 14.54
N LEU A 35 13.42 6.36 13.33
CA LEU A 35 13.63 7.80 13.12
C LEU A 35 12.37 8.59 13.47
N LEU A 36 11.21 8.11 13.01
CA LEU A 36 9.93 8.74 13.32
C LEU A 36 9.65 8.76 14.83
N THR A 37 9.97 7.69 15.57
CA THR A 37 9.80 7.64 17.03
C THR A 37 10.77 8.57 17.79
N ALA A 38 11.88 8.96 17.17
CA ALA A 38 12.84 9.87 17.78
C ALA A 38 12.42 11.34 17.60
N ASP A 39 11.84 11.68 16.44
CA ASP A 39 11.53 13.06 16.07
C ASP A 39 10.08 13.47 16.38
N LEU A 40 9.14 12.51 16.38
CA LEU A 40 7.71 12.79 16.56
C LEU A 40 7.29 12.78 18.03
N PRO A 41 6.32 13.63 18.42
CA PRO A 41 5.92 13.81 19.82
C PRO A 41 5.32 12.56 20.47
N GLU A 42 4.84 11.60 19.69
CA GLU A 42 4.25 10.37 20.20
C GLU A 42 5.27 9.34 20.71
N GLY A 43 6.55 9.49 20.36
CA GLY A 43 7.62 8.61 20.79
C GLY A 43 7.31 7.13 20.53
N TRP A 44 7.55 6.28 21.53
CA TRP A 44 7.27 4.84 21.48
C TRP A 44 5.77 4.47 21.42
N GLY A 45 4.86 5.43 21.57
CA GLY A 45 3.43 5.23 21.33
C GLY A 45 3.08 5.22 19.84
N LEU A 46 3.93 5.81 18.98
CA LEU A 46 3.69 5.94 17.54
C LEU A 46 3.39 4.61 16.83
N PRO A 47 4.15 3.51 17.03
CA PRO A 47 3.89 2.25 16.33
C PRO A 47 2.47 1.71 16.59
N SER A 48 1.95 1.89 17.80
CA SER A 48 0.60 1.49 18.18
C SER A 48 -0.47 2.27 17.43
N PHE A 49 -0.28 3.59 17.27
CA PHE A 49 -1.20 4.43 16.48
C PHE A 49 -1.15 4.07 15.00
N LEU A 50 0.04 3.89 14.43
CA LEU A 50 0.20 3.47 13.03
C LEU A 50 -0.45 2.11 12.77
N ALA A 51 -0.28 1.15 13.70
CA ALA A 51 -0.95 -0.14 13.61
C ALA A 51 -2.48 0.02 13.62
N ALA A 52 -3.04 0.82 14.55
CA ALA A 52 -4.47 1.09 14.60
C ALA A 52 -5.00 1.69 13.28
N VAL A 53 -4.28 2.65 12.71
CA VAL A 53 -4.61 3.28 11.41
C VAL A 53 -4.66 2.24 10.29
N VAL A 54 -3.65 1.35 10.21
CA VAL A 54 -3.61 0.27 9.21
C VAL A 54 -4.81 -0.67 9.39
N GLN A 55 -5.12 -1.06 10.63
CA GLN A 55 -6.26 -1.94 10.91
C GLN A 55 -7.60 -1.31 10.51
N ILE A 56 -7.78 0.00 10.73
CA ILE A 56 -8.98 0.71 10.29
C ILE A 56 -9.06 0.74 8.76
N ALA A 57 -7.93 0.97 8.06
CA ALA A 57 -7.90 0.95 6.61
C ALA A 57 -8.28 -0.43 6.01
N CYS A 58 -7.97 -1.52 6.72
CA CYS A 58 -8.38 -2.88 6.35
C CYS A 58 -9.92 -3.09 6.35
N ILE A 59 -10.70 -2.17 6.94
CA ILE A 59 -12.16 -2.20 6.85
C ILE A 59 -12.63 -1.79 5.44
N GLY A 60 -11.85 -0.98 4.71
CA GLY A 60 -12.19 -0.50 3.35
C GLY A 60 -12.55 -1.62 2.36
N PRO A 61 -11.70 -2.67 2.21
CA PRO A 61 -12.01 -3.82 1.37
C PRO A 61 -13.27 -4.61 1.78
N LEU A 62 -13.60 -4.66 3.07
CA LEU A 62 -14.83 -5.30 3.55
C LEU A 62 -16.05 -4.51 3.04
N VAL A 63 -16.02 -3.19 3.16
CA VAL A 63 -17.07 -2.30 2.62
C VAL A 63 -17.19 -2.48 1.11
N TYR A 64 -16.07 -2.49 0.39
CA TYR A 64 -16.06 -2.73 -1.06
C TYR A 64 -16.70 -4.09 -1.43
N THR A 65 -16.35 -5.16 -0.71
CA THR A 65 -16.87 -6.51 -0.97
C THR A 65 -18.37 -6.59 -0.70
N ILE A 66 -18.85 -5.97 0.38
CA ILE A 66 -20.27 -5.93 0.73
C ILE A 66 -21.05 -5.15 -0.34
N LEU A 67 -20.57 -3.98 -0.76
CA LEU A 67 -21.21 -3.17 -1.79
C LEU A 67 -21.22 -3.88 -3.14
N HIS A 68 -20.12 -4.52 -3.53
CA HIS A 68 -20.03 -5.23 -4.81
C HIS A 68 -20.94 -6.47 -4.84
N LYS A 69 -21.09 -7.21 -3.73
CA LYS A 69 -22.02 -8.35 -3.63
C LYS A 69 -23.48 -7.93 -3.46
N GLY A 70 -23.74 -6.85 -2.72
CA GLY A 70 -25.08 -6.34 -2.40
C GLY A 70 -25.72 -5.52 -3.52
N CYS A 71 -24.92 -4.78 -4.30
CA CYS A 71 -25.38 -3.92 -5.38
C CYS A 71 -24.81 -4.38 -6.73
N LYS A 72 -25.36 -5.49 -7.28
CA LYS A 72 -25.01 -6.02 -8.61
C LYS A 72 -25.21 -5.03 -9.78
N SER A 73 -25.89 -3.91 -9.54
CA SER A 73 -26.12 -2.87 -10.56
C SER A 73 -24.91 -1.94 -10.78
N ILE A 74 -23.89 -1.98 -9.91
CA ILE A 74 -22.71 -1.13 -10.05
C ILE A 74 -21.61 -1.92 -10.77
N ASN A 75 -21.53 -1.74 -12.10
CA ASN A 75 -20.43 -2.28 -12.89
C ASN A 75 -19.17 -1.43 -12.66
N VAL A 76 -18.39 -1.75 -11.62
CA VAL A 76 -17.14 -1.03 -11.34
C VAL A 76 -16.02 -1.64 -12.21
N PRO A 77 -15.49 -0.91 -13.21
CA PRO A 77 -14.41 -1.43 -14.01
C PRO A 77 -13.14 -1.53 -13.16
N ALA A 78 -12.51 -2.71 -13.13
CA ALA A 78 -11.34 -2.97 -12.30
C ALA A 78 -10.16 -2.05 -12.67
N VAL A 79 -9.93 -1.80 -13.96
CA VAL A 79 -8.76 -1.05 -14.43
C VAL A 79 -8.76 0.41 -13.95
N PRO A 80 -9.81 1.24 -14.17
CA PRO A 80 -9.86 2.61 -13.63
C PRO A 80 -9.73 2.66 -12.11
N LEU A 81 -10.31 1.68 -11.40
CA LEU A 81 -10.23 1.62 -9.95
C LEU A 81 -8.79 1.33 -9.48
N ILE A 82 -8.10 0.36 -10.09
CA ILE A 82 -6.69 0.08 -9.82
C ILE A 82 -5.85 1.33 -10.08
N THR A 83 -6.05 2.01 -11.21
CA THR A 83 -5.34 3.24 -11.56
C THR A 83 -5.60 4.36 -10.54
N ALA A 84 -6.83 4.52 -10.07
CA ALA A 84 -7.17 5.50 -9.03
C ALA A 84 -6.46 5.21 -7.70
N PHE A 85 -6.39 3.94 -7.28
CA PHE A 85 -5.66 3.55 -6.07
C PHE A 85 -4.15 3.75 -6.22
N LEU A 86 -3.57 3.49 -7.40
CA LEU A 86 -2.15 3.77 -7.66
C LEU A 86 -1.86 5.28 -7.64
N ALA A 87 -2.74 6.10 -8.21
CA ALA A 87 -2.62 7.56 -8.17
C ALA A 87 -2.72 8.08 -6.73
N LEU A 88 -3.65 7.54 -5.93
CA LEU A 88 -3.77 7.84 -4.51
C LEU A 88 -2.49 7.45 -3.75
N ALA A 89 -1.94 6.25 -3.98
CA ALA A 89 -0.70 5.84 -3.35
C ALA A 89 0.46 6.80 -3.66
N CYS A 90 0.60 7.18 -4.94
CA CYS A 90 1.62 8.13 -5.38
C CYS A 90 1.44 9.49 -4.68
N ALA A 91 0.22 10.02 -4.63
CA ALA A 91 -0.09 11.26 -3.93
C ALA A 91 0.21 11.18 -2.43
N CYS A 92 -0.13 10.06 -1.77
CA CYS A 92 0.17 9.85 -0.36
C CYS A 92 1.69 9.78 -0.10
N GLN A 93 2.45 9.06 -0.93
CA GLN A 93 3.91 8.99 -0.80
C GLN A 93 4.56 10.35 -1.04
N PHE A 94 4.11 11.10 -2.04
CA PHE A 94 4.59 12.46 -2.28
C PHE A 94 4.25 13.39 -1.12
N GLY A 95 3.02 13.31 -0.60
CA GLY A 95 2.60 14.05 0.58
C GLY A 95 3.44 13.73 1.81
N LEU A 96 3.82 12.46 2.00
CA LEU A 96 4.68 12.05 3.12
C LEU A 96 6.02 12.76 3.08
N VAL A 97 6.61 13.03 1.91
CA VAL A 97 7.89 13.75 1.80
C VAL A 97 7.84 15.14 2.45
N PHE A 98 6.70 15.84 2.35
CA PHE A 98 6.57 17.23 2.81
C PHE A 98 5.80 17.40 4.12
N MET A 99 4.97 16.43 4.50
CA MET A 99 4.01 16.61 5.59
C MET A 99 4.26 15.69 6.77
N TRP A 100 5.28 14.81 6.72
CA TRP A 100 5.52 13.84 7.80
C TRP A 100 5.84 14.49 9.15
N TRP A 101 6.49 15.66 9.15
CA TRP A 101 6.83 16.43 10.37
C TRP A 101 5.69 17.31 10.88
N TYR A 102 4.56 17.39 10.18
CA TYR A 102 3.47 18.28 10.55
C TYR A 102 2.64 17.67 11.69
N THR A 103 2.64 18.36 12.83
CA THR A 103 1.92 17.96 14.05
C THR A 103 0.78 18.91 14.35
N VAL A 104 -0.30 18.37 14.91
CA VAL A 104 -1.51 19.11 15.30
C VAL A 104 -1.77 18.87 16.78
N SER A 105 -2.08 19.95 17.50
CA SER A 105 -2.47 19.89 18.91
C SER A 105 -3.92 19.40 19.01
N ILE A 106 -4.14 18.24 19.64
CA ILE A 106 -5.47 17.72 19.95
C ILE A 106 -5.57 17.57 21.46
N GLY A 107 -6.39 18.41 22.10
CA GLY A 107 -6.47 18.46 23.56
C GLY A 107 -5.13 18.85 24.18
N SER A 108 -4.61 18.01 25.09
CA SER A 108 -3.32 18.22 25.76
C SER A 108 -2.12 17.59 25.04
N GLY A 109 -2.33 16.89 23.92
CA GLY A 109 -1.28 16.18 23.19
C GLY A 109 -1.00 16.77 21.80
N GLN A 110 0.21 16.52 21.30
CA GLN A 110 0.59 16.78 19.90
C GLN A 110 0.56 15.47 19.13
N TYR A 111 -0.08 15.49 17.95
CA TYR A 111 -0.27 14.30 17.13
C TYR A 111 0.10 14.56 15.67
N SER A 112 0.79 13.60 15.07
CA SER A 112 1.27 13.54 13.70
C SER A 112 0.15 13.13 12.75
N VAL A 113 -0.95 13.90 12.77
CA VAL A 113 -2.18 13.61 12.02
C VAL A 113 -1.93 13.48 10.52
N ALA A 114 -1.01 14.28 9.97
CA ALA A 114 -0.62 14.18 8.57
C ALA A 114 -0.03 12.80 8.23
N LEU A 115 0.89 12.30 9.06
CA LEU A 115 1.45 10.95 8.92
C LEU A 115 0.34 9.88 8.99
N TYR A 116 -0.59 10.01 9.93
CA TYR A 116 -1.70 9.06 10.08
C TYR A 116 -2.63 9.05 8.87
N LEU A 117 -3.02 10.22 8.36
CA LEU A 117 -3.91 10.32 7.21
C LEU A 117 -3.25 9.79 5.92
N LEU A 118 -1.98 10.10 5.71
CA LEU A 118 -1.24 9.64 4.54
C LEU A 118 -0.96 8.13 4.62
N LEU A 119 -0.59 7.61 5.79
CA LEU A 119 -0.45 6.17 6.01
C LEU A 119 -1.79 5.45 5.84
N PHE A 120 -2.90 6.04 6.29
CA PHE A 120 -4.23 5.49 6.07
C PHE A 120 -4.52 5.29 4.58
N GLY A 121 -4.21 6.29 3.75
CA GLY A 121 -4.36 6.19 2.29
C GLY A 121 -3.51 5.05 1.70
N LEU A 122 -2.25 4.91 2.12
CA LEU A 122 -1.38 3.81 1.69
C LEU A 122 -1.89 2.44 2.17
N ALA A 123 -2.37 2.35 3.41
CA ALA A 123 -2.94 1.14 3.98
C ALA A 123 -4.25 0.74 3.28
N LEU A 124 -5.04 1.72 2.81
CA LEU A 124 -6.24 1.47 2.02
C LEU A 124 -5.89 0.82 0.67
N VAL A 125 -4.87 1.35 -0.01
CA VAL A 125 -4.36 0.78 -1.27
C VAL A 125 -3.86 -0.65 -1.05
N ASN A 126 -3.08 -0.83 0.01
CA ASN A 126 -2.58 -2.14 0.41
C ASN A 126 -3.71 -3.14 0.63
N ALA A 127 -4.66 -2.81 1.49
CA ALA A 127 -5.78 -3.70 1.81
C ALA A 127 -6.63 -3.99 0.55
N THR A 128 -6.80 -3.01 -0.33
CA THR A 128 -7.52 -3.17 -1.60
C THR A 128 -6.78 -4.06 -2.59
N SER A 129 -5.45 -4.08 -2.57
CA SER A 129 -4.65 -4.89 -3.51
C SER A 129 -5.02 -6.38 -3.44
N ASN A 130 -5.33 -6.90 -2.25
CA ASN A 130 -5.71 -8.29 -2.04
C ASN A 130 -7.09 -8.63 -2.65
N VAL A 131 -8.02 -7.67 -2.69
CA VAL A 131 -9.39 -7.89 -3.20
C VAL A 131 -9.59 -7.44 -4.64
N LEU A 132 -8.69 -6.61 -5.18
CA LEU A 132 -8.83 -6.05 -6.51
C LEU A 132 -7.67 -6.43 -7.43
N PHE A 133 -6.43 -6.24 -7.00
CA PHE A 133 -5.25 -6.41 -7.86
C PHE A 133 -4.96 -7.90 -8.07
N MET A 134 -5.04 -8.69 -7.00
CA MET A 134 -4.81 -10.13 -7.06
C MET A 134 -5.87 -10.86 -7.89
N PRO A 135 -7.20 -10.63 -7.72
CA PRO A 135 -8.20 -11.25 -8.59
C PRO A 135 -8.11 -10.79 -10.06
N PHE A 136 -7.70 -9.53 -10.30
CA PHE A 136 -7.42 -9.05 -11.64
C PHE A 136 -6.23 -9.80 -12.27
N MET A 137 -5.13 -9.97 -11.53
CA MET A 137 -3.96 -10.72 -12.00
C MET A 137 -4.24 -12.22 -12.21
N ALA A 138 -5.14 -12.80 -11.43
CA ALA A 138 -5.57 -14.19 -11.57
C ALA A 138 -6.35 -14.47 -12.87
N GLN A 139 -6.84 -13.44 -13.57
CA GLN A 139 -7.46 -13.59 -14.90
C GLN A 139 -6.43 -13.85 -16.01
N PHE A 140 -5.16 -13.53 -15.76
CA PHE A 140 -4.07 -13.74 -16.70
C PHE A 140 -3.37 -15.10 -16.47
N HIS A 141 -2.34 -15.38 -17.26
CA HIS A 141 -1.56 -16.60 -17.11
C HIS A 141 -0.93 -16.71 -15.72
N SER A 142 -0.89 -17.91 -15.14
CA SER A 142 -0.39 -18.16 -13.77
C SER A 142 1.01 -17.63 -13.50
N ALA A 143 1.87 -17.56 -14.52
CA ALA A 143 3.20 -16.98 -14.40
C ALA A 143 3.18 -15.48 -14.00
N TYR A 144 2.19 -14.71 -14.44
CA TYR A 144 2.06 -13.30 -14.05
C TYR A 144 1.54 -13.16 -12.62
N LEU A 145 0.67 -14.05 -12.16
CA LEU A 145 0.28 -14.08 -10.75
C LEU A 145 1.49 -14.40 -9.85
N ASN A 146 2.35 -15.35 -10.25
CA ASN A 146 3.60 -15.62 -9.55
C ASN A 146 4.52 -14.39 -9.55
N ALA A 147 4.65 -13.70 -10.69
CA ALA A 147 5.41 -12.45 -10.78
C ALA A 147 4.88 -11.37 -9.83
N TYR A 148 3.57 -11.26 -9.68
CA TYR A 148 2.93 -10.33 -8.73
C TYR A 148 3.32 -10.65 -7.29
N PHE A 149 3.28 -11.94 -6.89
CA PHE A 149 3.73 -12.37 -5.57
C PHE A 149 5.22 -12.08 -5.33
N VAL A 150 6.08 -12.27 -6.34
CA VAL A 150 7.49 -11.86 -6.28
C VAL A 150 7.61 -10.35 -6.05
N GLY A 151 6.84 -9.54 -6.78
CA GLY A 151 6.75 -8.10 -6.59
C GLY A 151 6.35 -7.70 -5.17
N MET A 152 5.33 -8.35 -4.60
CA MET A 152 4.94 -8.13 -3.21
C MET A 152 6.09 -8.46 -2.23
N GLY A 153 6.87 -9.51 -2.48
CA GLY A 153 8.07 -9.79 -1.70
C GLY A 153 9.14 -8.69 -1.81
N LEU A 154 9.36 -8.14 -3.01
CA LEU A 154 10.31 -7.05 -3.22
C LEU A 154 9.89 -5.74 -2.52
N SER A 155 8.59 -5.55 -2.26
CA SER A 155 8.07 -4.37 -1.58
C SER A 155 8.60 -4.18 -0.16
N SER A 156 9.02 -5.24 0.52
CA SER A 156 9.68 -5.18 1.82
C SER A 156 11.19 -5.21 1.69
N LEU A 157 11.73 -6.00 0.75
CA LEU A 157 13.17 -6.11 0.52
C LEU A 157 13.80 -4.75 0.16
N ILE A 158 13.20 -3.99 -0.75
CA ILE A 158 13.76 -2.70 -1.21
C ILE A 158 13.87 -1.70 -0.05
N PRO A 159 12.80 -1.41 0.71
CA PRO A 159 12.92 -0.54 1.89
C PRO A 159 13.92 -1.04 2.94
N SER A 160 13.98 -2.35 3.20
CA SER A 160 14.93 -2.91 4.17
C SER A 160 16.39 -2.72 3.73
N LEU A 161 16.69 -2.93 2.44
CA LEU A 161 18.04 -2.69 1.90
C LEU A 161 18.42 -1.21 1.99
N LEU A 162 17.48 -0.30 1.69
CA LEU A 162 17.70 1.14 1.82
C LEU A 162 17.92 1.56 3.28
N SER A 163 17.13 1.02 4.21
CA SER A 163 17.29 1.24 5.64
C SER A 163 18.65 0.75 6.13
N LEU A 164 19.08 -0.45 5.71
CA LEU A 164 20.41 -0.96 6.04
C LEU A 164 21.53 -0.08 5.46
N ALA A 165 21.37 0.40 4.22
CA ALA A 165 22.34 1.29 3.59
C ALA A 165 22.40 2.68 4.25
N GLN A 166 21.31 3.14 4.88
CA GLN A 166 21.30 4.37 5.66
C GLN A 166 22.14 4.27 6.94
N GLY A 167 22.48 3.06 7.40
CA GLY A 167 23.42 2.83 8.51
C GLY A 167 22.93 3.36 9.86
N LYS A 168 21.63 3.53 10.02
CA LYS A 168 20.96 4.00 11.24
C LYS A 168 20.07 2.91 11.81
#